data_AF-A0AAD9IKT5-F1
#
_entry.id   AF-A0AAD9IKT5-F1
#
_cell.length_a   1.000
_cell.length_b   1.000
_cell.length_c   1.000
_cell.angle_alpha   90.00
_cell.angle_beta   90.00
_cell.angle_gamma   90.00
#
_symmetry.space_group_name_H-M   'P 1'
#
loop_
_entity.id
_entity.type
_entity.pdbx_description
1 polymer ?
#
loop_
_entity_poly.entity_id
_entity_poly.type
_entity_poly.pdbx_seq_one_letter_code
_entity_poly.pdbx_strand_id
1 'polypeptide(L)'
;MMVGKHADKRIVIEVDGPVHFEPRPPFRPLTHTVFRNRLLEYHGWTVISIPFYEWVPLRSIAAKQEYMRRKLGPLVADRGGGGRSPQR
;
A
#
# COMPACT_ATOMS: atom_id res chain seq x y z
N MET A 1 21.67 -19.42 -19.36
CA MET A 1 20.91 -18.14 -19.27
C MET A 1 20.48 -17.95 -17.83
N MET A 2 21.02 -16.94 -17.14
CA MET A 2 20.54 -16.56 -15.80
C MET A 2 19.32 -15.66 -15.96
N VAL A 3 18.14 -16.12 -15.55
CA VAL A 3 17.00 -15.23 -15.33
C VAL A 3 17.25 -14.51 -14.01
N GLY A 4 17.54 -13.21 -14.06
CA GLY A 4 17.58 -12.36 -12.88
C GLY A 4 16.22 -12.40 -12.21
N LYS A 5 16.13 -13.03 -11.03
CA LYS A 5 14.92 -13.11 -10.23
C LYS A 5 14.65 -11.74 -9.61
N HIS A 6 14.08 -10.83 -10.39
CA HIS A 6 13.32 -9.73 -9.80
C HIS A 6 12.10 -10.36 -9.14
N ALA A 7 12.22 -10.75 -7.86
CA ALA A 7 11.04 -10.90 -7.02
C ALA A 7 10.53 -9.48 -6.73
N ASP A 8 9.99 -8.82 -7.75
CA ASP A 8 9.46 -7.47 -7.63
C ASP A 8 8.30 -7.51 -6.64
N LYS A 9 8.45 -6.79 -5.53
CA LYS A 9 7.33 -6.54 -4.60
C LYS A 9 6.20 -5.87 -5.38
N ARG A 10 5.07 -6.56 -5.49
CA ARG A 10 3.89 -6.05 -6.18
C ARG A 10 3.16 -5.10 -5.23
N ILE A 11 3.21 -3.80 -5.50
CA ILE A 11 2.56 -2.77 -4.67
C ILE A 11 1.39 -2.18 -5.45
N VAL A 12 0.24 -2.06 -4.80
CA VAL A 12 -0.94 -1.35 -5.32
C VAL A 12 -1.28 -0.19 -4.39
N ILE A 13 -1.58 0.96 -4.98
CA ILE A 13 -1.97 2.17 -4.27
C ILE A 13 -3.43 2.45 -4.59
N GLU A 14 -4.28 2.39 -3.56
CA GLU A 14 -5.71 2.65 -3.67
C GLU A 14 -6.03 4.06 -3.15
N VAL A 15 -6.64 4.90 -3.99
CA VAL A 15 -7.06 6.26 -3.61
C VAL A 15 -8.51 6.21 -3.15
N ASP A 16 -8.69 5.97 -1.86
CA ASP A 16 -10.00 5.68 -1.29
C ASP A 16 -10.76 6.98 -0.96
N GLY A 17 -11.75 7.30 -1.81
CA GLY A 17 -12.72 8.39 -1.59
C GLY A 17 -13.73 8.11 -0.46
N PRO A 18 -14.60 9.08 -0.11
CA PRO A 18 -15.55 8.98 1.01
C PRO A 18 -16.46 7.74 0.98
N VAL A 19 -16.87 7.30 -0.21
CA VAL A 19 -17.75 6.13 -0.40
C VAL A 19 -17.14 4.81 0.06
N HIS A 20 -15.83 4.76 0.30
CA HIS A 20 -15.13 3.56 0.76
C HIS A 20 -15.16 3.39 2.28
N PHE A 21 -15.68 4.38 3.02
CA PHE A 21 -15.66 4.43 4.48
C PHE A 21 -17.04 4.72 5.07
N GLU A 22 -17.22 4.41 6.35
CA GLU A 22 -18.34 4.92 7.14
C GLU A 22 -18.38 6.46 7.07
N PRO A 23 -19.58 7.08 7.02
CA PRO A 23 -19.72 8.51 6.77
C PRO A 23 -19.23 9.41 7.92
N ARG A 24 -18.85 8.82 9.07
CA ARG A 24 -18.43 9.54 10.28
C ARG A 24 -17.16 8.93 10.85
N PRO A 25 -16.36 9.71 11.59
CA PRO A 25 -15.23 9.18 12.35
C PRO A 25 -15.65 7.97 13.20
N PRO A 26 -14.85 6.89 13.24
CA PRO A 26 -13.45 6.85 12.83
C PRO A 26 -13.21 6.50 11.34
N PHE A 27 -14.21 6.65 10.46
CA PHE A 27 -14.12 6.35 9.02
C PHE A 27 -13.65 4.91 8.77
N ARG A 28 -14.34 3.92 9.34
CA ARG A 28 -13.96 2.52 9.10
C ARG A 28 -14.21 2.15 7.65
N PRO A 29 -13.32 1.38 7.00
CA PRO A 29 -13.53 0.95 5.62
C PRO A 29 -14.77 0.07 5.51
N LEU A 30 -15.59 0.30 4.49
CA LEU A 30 -16.77 -0.50 4.20
C LEU A 30 -16.39 -1.88 3.67
N THR A 31 -17.34 -2.82 3.72
CA THR A 31 -17.12 -4.23 3.37
C THR A 31 -16.52 -4.41 1.98
N HIS A 32 -16.95 -3.64 0.99
CA HIS A 32 -16.42 -3.74 -0.37
C HIS A 32 -14.94 -3.31 -0.45
N THR A 33 -14.54 -2.28 0.29
CA THR A 33 -13.15 -1.82 0.41
C THR A 33 -12.27 -2.88 1.06
N VAL A 34 -12.74 -3.45 2.17
CA VAL A 34 -12.03 -4.53 2.88
C VAL A 34 -11.90 -5.77 1.98
N PHE A 35 -12.96 -6.12 1.27
CA PHE A 35 -12.96 -7.27 0.36
C PHE A 35 -12.00 -7.08 -0.81
N ARG A 36 -12.01 -5.91 -1.47
CA ARG A 36 -11.04 -5.54 -2.52
C ARG A 36 -9.61 -5.70 -2.02
N ASN A 37 -9.30 -5.13 -0.85
CA ASN A 37 -7.95 -5.18 -0.29
C ASN A 37 -7.50 -6.64 -0.03
N ARG A 38 -8.38 -7.46 0.56
CA ARG A 38 -8.08 -8.88 0.81
C ARG A 38 -7.85 -9.68 -0.47
N LEU A 39 -8.60 -9.40 -1.54
CA LEU A 39 -8.38 -10.05 -2.83
C LEU A 39 -7.03 -9.68 -3.44
N LEU A 40 -6.66 -8.40 -3.40
CA LEU A 40 -5.35 -7.94 -3.87
C LEU A 40 -4.22 -8.59 -3.07
N GLU A 41 -4.33 -8.61 -1.74
CA GLU A 41 -3.38 -9.29 -0.85
C GLU A 41 -3.27 -10.78 -1.14
N TYR A 42 -4.40 -11.45 -1.35
CA TYR A 42 -4.43 -12.86 -1.73
C TYR A 42 -3.68 -13.13 -3.05
N HIS A 43 -3.72 -12.21 -4.01
CA HIS A 43 -2.97 -12.28 -5.26
C HIS A 43 -1.50 -11.80 -5.16
N GLY A 44 -1.00 -11.63 -3.94
CA GLY A 44 0.40 -11.30 -3.67
C GLY A 44 0.72 -9.82 -3.81
N TRP A 45 -0.28 -8.93 -3.77
CA TRP A 45 -0.06 -7.48 -3.72
C TRP A 45 0.07 -6.99 -2.28
N THR A 46 0.95 -6.02 -2.05
CA THR A 46 0.91 -5.17 -0.87
C THR A 46 0.01 -3.97 -1.16
N VAL A 47 -1.09 -3.85 -0.44
CA VAL A 47 -2.07 -2.78 -0.61
C VAL A 47 -1.71 -1.58 0.26
N ILE A 48 -1.65 -0.40 -0.34
CA ILE A 48 -1.50 0.87 0.37
C ILE A 48 -2.75 1.70 0.11
N SER A 49 -3.57 1.89 1.14
CA SER A 49 -4.71 2.81 1.08
C SER A 49 -4.27 4.26 1.36
N ILE A 50 -4.73 5.16 0.50
CA ILE A 50 -4.64 6.62 0.61
C ILE A 50 -6.06 7.15 0.90
N PRO A 51 -6.49 7.18 2.17
CA PRO A 51 -7.83 7.60 2.53
C PRO A 51 -8.05 9.10 2.32
N PHE A 52 -9.24 9.48 1.84
CA PHE A 52 -9.60 10.88 1.59
C PHE A 52 -9.41 11.78 2.81
N TYR A 53 -9.71 11.29 4.02
CA TYR A 53 -9.65 12.08 5.25
C TYR A 53 -8.21 12.38 5.69
N GLU A 54 -7.22 11.63 5.20
CA GLU A 54 -5.79 11.97 5.37
C GLU A 54 -5.28 12.82 4.21
N TRP A 55 -5.73 12.53 2.98
CA TRP A 55 -5.20 13.14 1.76
C TRP A 55 -5.72 14.54 1.47
N VAL A 56 -7.03 14.77 1.61
CA VAL A 56 -7.70 16.03 1.27
C VAL A 56 -7.21 17.22 2.13
N PRO A 57 -6.92 17.05 3.44
CA PRO A 57 -6.34 18.14 4.24
C PRO A 57 -4.95 18.61 3.80
N LEU A 58 -4.20 17.81 3.03
CA LEU A 58 -2.86 18.17 2.56
C LEU A 58 -2.95 19.18 1.40
N ARG A 59 -2.70 20.46 1.72
CA ARG A 59 -2.89 21.57 0.76
C ARG A 59 -1.73 21.81 -0.21
N SER A 60 -0.54 21.31 0.09
CA SER A 60 0.65 21.51 -0.75
C SER A 60 1.14 20.21 -1.39
N ILE A 61 1.79 20.35 -2.54
CA ILE A 61 2.48 19.24 -3.21
C ILE A 61 3.55 18.65 -2.28
N ALA A 62 4.31 19.50 -1.60
CA ALA A 62 5.33 19.06 -0.64
C ALA A 62 4.73 18.21 0.50
N ALA A 63 3.58 18.61 1.05
CA ALA A 63 2.91 17.84 2.10
C ALA A 63 2.39 16.48 1.58
N LYS A 64 1.83 16.44 0.37
CA LYS A 64 1.41 15.20 -0.29
C LYS A 64 2.59 14.28 -0.57
N GLN A 65 3.71 14.83 -1.05
CA GLN A 65 4.94 14.07 -1.29
C GLN A 65 5.50 13.49 0.01
N GLU A 66 5.52 14.26 1.09
CA GLU A 66 5.96 13.78 2.40
C GLU A 66 5.07 12.67 2.94
N TYR A 67 3.76 12.85 2.83
CA TYR A 67 2.78 11.81 3.16
C TYR A 67 3.04 10.51 2.39
N MET A 68 3.27 10.60 1.08
CA MET A 68 3.59 9.44 0.24
C MET A 68 4.92 8.78 0.63
N ARG A 69 5.97 9.57 0.91
CA ARG A 69 7.27 9.04 1.37
C ARG A 69 7.11 8.23 2.65
N ARG A 70 6.31 8.70 3.61
CA ARG A 70 6.05 7.95 4.85
C ARG A 70 5.27 6.65 4.61
N LYS A 71 4.27 6.66 3.73
CA LYS A 71 3.48 5.45 3.38
C LYS A 71 4.32 4.42 2.62
N LEU A 72 5.21 4.85 1.74
CA LEU A 72 6.00 3.97 0.85
C LEU A 72 7.36 3.57 1.44
N GLY A 73 7.96 4.40 2.29
CA GLY A 73 9.32 4.23 2.82
C GLY A 73 9.62 2.83 3.36
N PRO A 74 8.79 2.28 4.28
CA PRO A 74 9.00 0.94 4.81
C PRO A 74 9.00 -0.17 3.75
N LEU A 75 8.26 0.02 2.65
CA LEU A 75 8.07 -1.01 1.62
C LEU A 75 9.18 -1.01 0.58
N VAL A 76 9.78 0.16 0.34
CA VAL A 76 10.86 0.35 -0.66
C VAL A 76 12.25 0.19 -0.02
N ALA A 77 12.40 0.42 1.28
CA ALA A 77 13.66 0.29 1.99
C ALA A 77 14.12 -1.18 2.20
N ASP A 78 13.19 -2.13 2.19
CA ASP A 78 13.46 -3.55 2.39
C ASP A 78 13.96 -4.25 1.10
N ARG A 79 15.04 -3.70 0.52
CA ARG A 79 15.80 -4.25 -0.62
C ARG A 79 17.04 -5.05 -0.19
N GLY A 80 17.23 -5.25 1.12
CA GLY A 80 18.54 -5.62 1.70
C GLY A 80 18.60 -6.85 2.61
N GLY A 81 17.64 -7.78 2.58
CA GLY A 81 17.72 -8.93 3.50
C GLY A 81 16.97 -10.17 3.02
N GLY A 82 17.69 -11.29 2.92
CA GLY A 82 17.06 -12.62 2.94
C GLY A 82 17.34 -13.55 1.76
N GLY A 83 18.59 -13.67 1.33
CA GLY A 83 19.04 -14.90 0.68
C GLY A 83 18.94 -16.08 1.67
N ARG A 84 17.78 -16.74 1.74
CA ARG A 84 17.69 -18.07 2.35
C ARG A 84 18.27 -19.06 1.35
N SER A 85 19.50 -19.50 1.61
CA SER A 85 20.06 -20.71 1.03
C SER A 85 19.12 -21.88 1.36
N PRO A 86 18.64 -22.65 0.36
CA PRO A 86 18.08 -23.96 0.64
C PRO A 86 19.24 -24.85 1.09
N GLN A 87 19.23 -25.25 2.35
CA GLN A 87 19.92 -26.47 2.73
C GLN A 87 19.01 -27.64 2.35
N ARG A 88 19.63 -28.61 1.66
CA ARG A 88 19.17 -29.95 1.25
C ARG A 88 18.67 -30.05 -0.19
#